data_AF-A0A8H7VNK2-F1
#
_entry.id   AF-A0A8H7VNK2-F1
#
_cell.length_a   1.000
_cell.length_b   1.000
_cell.length_c   1.000
_cell.angle_alpha   90.00
_cell.angle_beta   90.00
_cell.angle_gamma   90.00
#
_symmetry.space_group_name_H-M   'P 1'
#
loop_
_entity.id
_entity.type
_entity.pdbx_description
1 polymer ?
#
loop_
_entity_poly.entity_id
_entity_poly.type
_entity_poly.pdbx_seq_one_letter_code
_entity_poly.pdbx_strand_id
1 'polypeptide(L)'
;MQRFIIQSRHRFYSTTRSFAQGFEAPKKSRETPKIVTKRRQPATSLPSHLGNVESSSFNKINTSSPKKQHRDQLRLTRHQYAQELLSKHGQRESLAATKRAENEKQMQQEKQEAAQERQEALEREAQLVDMLKLDLQEAEGAPVSAKRQAQRDENRKQHEQFLRDQRRKQLIKLYSSAENFVTLDNLDVKIEEALNTKPHPSYHTSLEEYILTSTSEAAEVERRKEIIKETMGL
;
A
#
# COMPACT_ATOMS: atom_id res chain seq x y z
N MET A 1 39.59 23.63 12.26
CA MET A 1 38.22 23.14 12.54
C MET A 1 38.13 21.70 12.05
N GLN A 2 38.16 20.74 12.98
CA GLN A 2 38.18 19.30 12.70
C GLN A 2 36.77 18.80 12.31
N ARG A 3 36.70 17.97 11.25
CA ARG A 3 35.50 17.26 10.82
C ARG A 3 35.38 15.95 11.60
N PHE A 4 34.26 15.73 12.28
CA PHE A 4 33.89 14.41 12.81
C PHE A 4 33.04 13.67 11.78
N ILE A 5 33.59 12.58 11.24
CA ILE A 5 32.87 11.57 10.47
C ILE A 5 32.40 10.52 11.48
N ILE A 6 31.10 10.43 11.72
CA ILE A 6 30.51 9.34 12.48
C ILE A 6 30.10 8.26 11.47
N GLN A 7 30.95 7.24 11.33
CA GLN A 7 30.57 5.96 10.75
C GLN A 7 30.06 5.02 11.85
N SER A 8 29.25 4.05 11.41
CA SER A 8 28.94 2.77 12.03
C SER A 8 27.59 2.63 12.77
N ARG A 9 26.66 1.94 12.10
CA ARG A 9 25.84 0.89 12.73
C ARG A 9 25.62 -0.24 11.72
N HIS A 10 26.56 -1.18 11.67
CA HIS A 10 26.27 -2.50 11.13
C HIS A 10 25.33 -3.22 12.11
N ARG A 11 24.15 -3.59 11.60
CA ARG A 11 23.20 -4.46 12.30
C ARG A 11 23.77 -5.88 12.29
N PHE A 12 24.11 -6.39 13.47
CA PHE A 12 24.43 -7.80 13.66
C PHE A 12 23.14 -8.62 13.57
N TYR A 13 23.02 -9.46 12.54
CA TYR A 13 22.07 -10.57 12.56
C TYR A 13 22.77 -11.75 13.25
N SER A 14 22.51 -11.95 14.54
CA SER A 14 22.96 -13.13 15.28
C SER A 14 21.96 -14.28 15.09
N THR A 15 22.07 -15.01 13.99
CA THR A 15 21.46 -16.34 13.89
C THR A 15 22.42 -17.37 14.48
N THR A 16 22.29 -17.54 15.79
CA THR A 16 22.39 -18.81 16.52
C THR A 16 23.42 -19.86 16.06
N ARG A 17 24.46 -20.02 16.91
CA ARG A 17 25.44 -21.13 17.02
C ARG A 17 26.73 -21.02 16.21
N SER A 18 27.52 -20.01 16.50
CA SER A 18 28.98 -20.12 16.38
C SER A 18 29.64 -19.31 17.48
N PHE A 19 30.81 -19.76 17.95
CA PHE A 19 31.66 -18.94 18.82
C PHE A 19 32.10 -17.69 18.05
N ALA A 20 32.27 -16.58 18.78
CA ALA A 20 32.73 -15.33 18.20
C ALA A 20 34.07 -15.52 17.46
N GLN A 21 34.28 -14.75 16.39
CA GLN A 21 35.51 -14.78 15.59
C GLN A 21 36.72 -14.52 16.50
N GLY A 22 37.64 -15.50 16.61
CA GLY A 22 38.82 -15.44 17.47
C GLY A 22 38.72 -16.22 18.80
N PHE A 23 37.57 -16.81 19.11
CA PHE A 23 37.41 -17.70 20.27
C PHE A 23 37.33 -19.16 19.84
N GLU A 24 38.31 -19.97 20.26
CA GLU A 24 38.25 -21.41 20.06
C GLU A 24 37.25 -22.05 21.02
N ALA A 25 36.46 -22.98 20.50
CA ALA A 25 35.53 -23.76 21.30
C ALA A 25 36.30 -24.63 22.32
N PRO A 26 35.78 -24.82 23.56
CA PRO A 26 36.45 -25.62 24.58
C PRO A 26 36.75 -27.03 24.09
N LYS A 27 37.94 -27.56 24.40
CA LYS A 27 38.32 -28.93 24.05
C LYS A 27 37.24 -29.91 24.58
N LYS A 28 36.52 -30.56 23.66
CA LYS A 28 35.37 -31.50 23.85
C LYS A 28 33.94 -30.92 23.70
N SER A 29 33.73 -29.65 23.31
CA SER A 29 32.37 -29.16 23.00
C SER A 29 31.88 -29.67 21.64
N ARG A 30 31.13 -30.78 21.65
CA ARG A 30 29.93 -31.17 20.87
C ARG A 30 29.69 -30.75 19.39
N GLU A 31 30.60 -30.08 18.67
CA GLU A 31 30.35 -29.59 17.31
C GLU A 31 31.07 -30.35 16.19
N THR A 32 31.80 -31.43 16.48
CA THR A 32 31.99 -32.42 15.41
C THR A 32 30.68 -33.20 15.32
N PRO A 33 29.88 -33.08 14.24
CA PRO A 33 28.79 -34.02 14.03
C PRO A 33 29.44 -35.39 14.08
N LYS A 34 29.02 -36.22 15.04
CA LYS A 34 29.45 -37.62 15.10
C LYS A 34 29.18 -38.14 13.71
N ILE A 35 30.24 -38.46 12.95
CA ILE A 35 30.10 -39.12 11.66
C ILE A 35 29.54 -40.49 12.01
N VAL A 36 28.21 -40.57 12.10
CA VAL A 36 27.50 -41.82 12.13
C VAL A 36 27.78 -42.37 10.75
N THR A 37 28.85 -43.15 10.63
CA THR A 37 29.04 -44.10 9.55
C THR A 37 27.86 -45.03 9.66
N LYS A 38 26.73 -44.60 9.08
CA LYS A 38 25.50 -45.36 9.07
C LYS A 38 25.91 -46.71 8.53
N ARG A 39 25.61 -47.74 9.33
CA ARG A 39 25.35 -49.09 8.84
C ARG A 39 24.79 -48.94 7.43
N ARG A 40 25.44 -49.62 6.47
CA ARG A 40 25.05 -49.75 5.07
C ARG A 40 23.58 -49.36 4.89
N GLN A 41 23.30 -48.31 4.11
CA GLN A 41 21.93 -47.94 3.80
C GLN A 41 21.25 -49.21 3.27
N PRO A 42 20.26 -49.77 3.99
CA PRO A 42 19.61 -51.03 3.59
C PRO A 42 18.88 -50.86 2.25
N ALA A 43 18.63 -49.61 1.87
CA ALA A 43 18.11 -49.15 0.60
C ALA A 43 19.03 -49.37 -0.61
N THR A 44 20.35 -49.33 -0.44
CA THR A 44 21.29 -49.25 -1.58
C THR A 44 22.26 -50.42 -1.69
N SER A 45 22.26 -51.34 -0.71
CA SER A 45 23.14 -52.51 -0.77
C SER A 45 22.51 -53.72 -0.12
N LEU A 46 22.62 -54.86 -0.81
CA LEU A 46 22.24 -56.14 -0.23
C LEU A 46 23.12 -56.45 0.99
N PRO A 47 22.57 -57.08 2.04
CA PRO A 47 23.36 -57.62 3.13
C PRO A 47 24.46 -58.54 2.59
N SER A 48 25.64 -58.56 3.22
CA SER A 48 26.81 -59.31 2.73
C SER A 48 26.56 -60.81 2.49
N HIS A 49 25.60 -61.41 3.20
CA HIS A 49 25.18 -62.81 3.05
C HIS A 49 24.20 -63.07 1.90
N LEU A 50 23.70 -62.01 1.25
CA LEU A 50 22.90 -62.04 0.04
C LEU A 50 23.61 -61.34 -1.14
N GLY A 51 24.79 -60.74 -0.93
CA GLY A 51 25.43 -59.86 -1.90
C GLY A 51 26.15 -60.56 -3.05
N ASN A 52 26.45 -61.86 -2.96
CA ASN A 52 27.18 -62.60 -3.98
C ASN A 52 26.59 -64.01 -4.16
N VAL A 53 25.72 -64.19 -5.15
CA VAL A 53 25.35 -65.54 -5.63
C VAL A 53 26.47 -66.15 -6.47
N GLU A 54 27.33 -65.32 -7.07
CA GLU A 54 28.43 -65.74 -7.94
C GLU A 54 29.71 -66.15 -7.20
N SER A 55 29.86 -65.77 -5.92
CA SER A 55 31.02 -66.20 -5.13
C SER A 55 30.85 -67.66 -4.68
N SER A 56 31.29 -68.57 -5.55
CA SER A 56 31.94 -69.86 -5.27
C SER A 56 31.28 -70.93 -4.39
N SER A 57 30.16 -70.68 -3.71
CA SER A 57 29.44 -71.70 -2.90
C SER A 57 28.12 -72.21 -3.49
N PHE A 58 27.58 -71.56 -4.53
CA PHE A 58 26.34 -72.00 -5.20
C PHE A 58 26.55 -73.11 -6.23
N ASN A 59 27.70 -73.13 -6.92
CA ASN A 59 27.99 -74.10 -7.98
C ASN A 59 28.53 -75.46 -7.49
N LYS A 60 28.47 -75.75 -6.19
CA LYS A 60 28.96 -77.03 -5.62
C LYS A 60 27.97 -77.64 -4.64
N ILE A 61 26.78 -78.04 -5.09
CA ILE A 61 25.80 -78.72 -4.24
C ILE A 61 25.20 -79.92 -4.97
N ASN A 62 26.03 -80.94 -5.21
CA ASN A 62 25.56 -82.33 -5.16
C ASN A 62 25.38 -82.70 -3.69
N THR A 63 24.32 -82.18 -3.04
CA THR A 63 24.05 -82.56 -1.65
C THR A 63 22.89 -83.53 -1.59
N SER A 64 23.22 -84.74 -1.15
CA SER A 64 22.34 -85.90 -1.01
C SER A 64 21.19 -85.71 0.00
N SER A 65 21.20 -84.67 0.83
CA SER A 65 20.18 -84.45 1.88
C SER A 65 19.03 -83.53 1.44
N PRO A 66 17.75 -83.98 1.48
CA PRO A 66 16.58 -83.17 1.13
C PRO A 66 16.45 -81.87 1.95
N LYS A 67 16.83 -81.90 3.23
CA LYS A 67 16.77 -80.73 4.12
C LYS A 67 17.73 -79.61 3.68
N LYS A 68 18.87 -79.99 3.09
CA LYS A 68 19.85 -79.02 2.58
C LYS A 68 19.35 -78.38 1.28
N GLN A 69 18.79 -79.18 0.38
CA GLN A 69 18.16 -78.70 -0.86
C GLN A 69 17.05 -77.68 -0.56
N HIS A 70 16.15 -77.95 0.38
CA HIS A 70 15.10 -77.01 0.78
C HIS A 70 15.66 -75.69 1.35
N ARG A 71 16.74 -75.76 2.16
CA ARG A 71 17.40 -74.56 2.68
C ARG A 71 18.04 -73.72 1.58
N ASP A 72 18.59 -74.36 0.55
CA ASP A 72 19.21 -73.67 -0.57
C ASP A 72 18.16 -73.08 -1.52
N GLN A 73 17.05 -73.77 -1.77
CA GLN A 73 15.87 -73.19 -2.44
C GLN A 73 15.36 -71.93 -1.71
N LEU A 74 15.21 -71.99 -0.39
CA LEU A 74 14.81 -70.82 0.42
C LEU A 74 15.84 -69.68 0.39
N ARG A 75 17.13 -69.97 0.15
CA ARG A 75 18.15 -68.92 -0.02
C ARG A 75 18.02 -68.25 -1.39
N LEU A 76 17.80 -69.03 -2.45
CA LEU A 76 17.59 -68.52 -3.80
C LEU A 76 16.35 -67.62 -3.86
N THR A 77 15.22 -68.05 -3.28
CA THR A 77 14.00 -67.23 -3.27
C THR A 77 14.17 -65.93 -2.48
N ARG A 78 14.86 -65.97 -1.33
CA ARG A 78 15.20 -64.75 -0.57
C ARG A 78 16.09 -63.81 -1.36
N HIS A 79 17.06 -64.34 -2.11
CA HIS A 79 17.95 -63.53 -2.94
C HIS A 79 17.19 -62.85 -4.08
N GLN A 80 16.34 -63.59 -4.81
CA GLN A 80 15.49 -63.04 -5.87
C GLN A 80 14.60 -61.91 -5.34
N TYR A 81 13.93 -62.14 -4.21
CA TYR A 81 13.07 -61.12 -3.60
C TYR A 81 13.87 -59.88 -3.14
N ALA A 82 15.07 -60.08 -2.59
CA ALA A 82 15.92 -58.97 -2.18
C ALA A 82 16.39 -58.12 -3.39
N GLN A 83 16.72 -58.76 -4.51
CA GLN A 83 17.05 -58.05 -5.75
C GLN A 83 15.86 -57.27 -6.32
N GLU A 84 14.67 -57.86 -6.33
CA GLU A 84 13.45 -57.17 -6.78
C GLU A 84 13.08 -55.97 -5.90
N LEU A 85 13.23 -56.10 -4.58
CA LEU A 85 13.00 -54.98 -3.67
C LEU A 85 14.01 -53.86 -3.90
N LEU A 86 15.29 -54.21 -4.10
CA LEU A 86 16.34 -53.24 -4.35
C LEU A 86 16.12 -52.49 -5.68
N SER A 87 15.75 -53.21 -6.74
CA SER A 87 15.47 -52.59 -8.05
C SER A 87 14.25 -51.67 -8.00
N LYS A 88 13.14 -52.12 -7.38
CA LYS A 88 11.94 -51.29 -7.17
C LYS A 88 12.24 -50.06 -6.32
N HIS A 89 13.11 -50.19 -5.32
CA HIS A 89 13.51 -49.06 -4.50
C HIS A 89 14.34 -48.05 -5.28
N GLY A 90 15.36 -48.51 -6.02
CA GLY A 90 16.17 -47.64 -6.89
C GLY A 90 15.34 -46.89 -7.93
N GLN A 91 14.34 -47.55 -8.52
CA GLN A 91 13.39 -46.90 -9.44
C GLN A 91 12.53 -45.83 -8.74
N ARG A 92 12.07 -46.08 -7.51
CA ARG A 92 11.29 -45.09 -6.74
C ARG A 92 12.14 -43.90 -6.36
N GLU A 93 13.38 -44.13 -5.94
CA GLU A 93 14.31 -43.06 -5.58
C GLU A 93 14.69 -42.21 -6.79
N SER A 94 14.96 -42.83 -7.94
CA SER A 94 15.28 -42.08 -9.17
C SER A 94 14.09 -41.24 -9.63
N LEU A 95 12.87 -41.79 -9.66
CA LEU A 95 11.65 -41.04 -10.00
C LEU A 95 11.34 -39.93 -8.99
N ALA A 96 11.59 -40.16 -7.71
CA ALA A 96 11.42 -39.11 -6.70
C ALA A 96 12.48 -38.00 -6.85
N ALA A 97 13.71 -38.36 -7.20
CA ALA A 97 14.79 -37.41 -7.43
C ALA A 97 14.52 -36.54 -8.67
N THR A 98 14.05 -37.12 -9.79
CA THR A 98 13.69 -36.35 -10.98
C THR A 98 12.57 -35.36 -10.70
N LYS A 99 11.50 -35.81 -10.02
CA LYS A 99 10.38 -34.92 -9.64
C LYS A 99 10.82 -33.78 -8.72
N ARG A 100 11.72 -34.04 -7.77
CA ARG A 100 12.28 -32.99 -6.90
C ARG A 100 13.10 -31.99 -7.70
N ALA A 101 13.94 -32.47 -8.63
CA ALA A 101 14.75 -31.60 -9.47
C ALA A 101 13.90 -30.75 -10.42
N GLU A 102 12.82 -31.31 -10.98
CA GLU A 102 11.87 -30.56 -11.81
C GLU A 102 11.14 -29.48 -11.00
N ASN A 103 10.60 -29.83 -9.84
CA ASN A 103 9.94 -28.87 -8.95
C ASN A 103 10.90 -27.78 -8.47
N GLU A 104 12.16 -28.13 -8.16
CA GLU A 104 13.16 -27.15 -7.75
C GLU A 104 13.49 -26.17 -8.88
N LYS A 105 13.59 -26.66 -10.13
CA LYS A 105 13.76 -25.80 -11.31
C LYS A 105 12.58 -24.86 -11.52
N GLN A 106 11.35 -25.34 -11.40
CA GLN A 106 10.14 -24.51 -11.49
C GLN A 106 10.14 -23.41 -10.42
N MET A 107 10.38 -23.80 -9.16
CA MET A 107 10.47 -22.84 -8.05
C MET A 107 11.60 -21.82 -8.24
N GLN A 108 12.72 -22.19 -8.89
CA GLN A 108 13.80 -21.26 -9.22
C GLN A 108 13.39 -20.30 -10.34
N GLN A 109 12.69 -20.77 -11.37
CA GLN A 109 12.17 -19.94 -12.46
C GLN A 109 11.15 -18.92 -11.95
N GLU A 110 10.14 -19.36 -11.19
CA GLU A 110 9.13 -18.46 -10.60
C GLU A 110 9.76 -17.39 -9.70
N LYS A 111 10.80 -17.76 -8.94
CA LYS A 111 11.54 -16.79 -8.12
C LYS A 111 12.30 -15.77 -8.95
N GLN A 112 12.87 -16.16 -10.09
CA GLN A 112 13.56 -15.25 -10.99
C GLN A 112 12.57 -14.30 -11.66
N GLU A 113 11.43 -14.81 -12.13
CA GLU A 113 10.36 -13.99 -12.71
C GLU A 113 9.81 -12.97 -11.70
N ALA A 114 9.50 -13.41 -10.47
CA ALA A 114 9.05 -12.50 -9.41
C ALA A 114 10.11 -11.47 -9.00
N ALA A 115 11.40 -11.79 -9.14
CA ALA A 115 12.47 -10.83 -8.88
C ALA A 115 12.59 -9.79 -10.01
N GLN A 116 12.40 -10.19 -11.27
CA GLN A 116 12.35 -9.28 -12.41
C GLN A 116 11.16 -8.34 -12.32
N GLU A 117 9.96 -8.86 -12.01
CA GLU A 117 8.75 -8.04 -11.84
C GLU A 117 8.92 -6.97 -10.75
N ARG A 118 9.57 -7.33 -9.63
CA ARG A 118 9.89 -6.36 -8.57
C ARG A 118 10.86 -5.28 -9.04
N GLN A 119 11.87 -5.64 -9.84
CA GLN A 119 12.80 -4.65 -10.38
C GLN A 119 12.09 -3.68 -11.32
N GLU A 120 11.26 -4.20 -12.24
CA GLU A 120 10.45 -3.36 -13.12
C GLU A 120 9.49 -2.45 -12.35
N ALA A 121 8.86 -2.95 -11.29
CA ALA A 121 7.98 -2.15 -10.44
C ALA A 121 8.74 -1.01 -9.77
N LEU A 122 9.93 -1.27 -9.22
CA LEU A 122 10.79 -0.26 -8.61
C LEU A 122 11.25 0.79 -9.62
N GLU A 123 11.57 0.39 -10.86
CA GLU A 123 11.94 1.31 -11.93
C GLU A 123 10.76 2.21 -12.34
N ARG A 124 9.55 1.64 -12.46
CA ARG A 124 8.32 2.42 -12.73
C ARG A 124 8.04 3.41 -11.59
N GLU A 125 8.17 2.98 -10.34
CA GLU A 125 8.01 3.85 -9.18
C GLU A 125 9.03 5.00 -9.19
N ALA A 126 10.30 4.72 -9.52
CA ALA A 126 11.33 5.75 -9.63
C ALA A 126 11.00 6.77 -10.74
N GLN A 127 10.55 6.31 -11.91
CA GLN A 127 10.12 7.19 -13.01
C GLN A 127 8.94 8.08 -12.60
N LEU A 128 7.94 7.53 -11.90
CA LEU A 128 6.80 8.29 -11.39
C LEU A 128 7.25 9.36 -10.40
N VAL A 129 8.14 9.00 -9.47
CA VAL A 129 8.70 9.95 -8.50
C VAL A 129 9.46 11.06 -9.20
N ASP A 130 10.24 10.76 -10.24
CA ASP A 130 10.98 11.78 -10.99
C ASP A 130 10.06 12.70 -11.80
N MET A 131 8.98 12.19 -12.39
CA MET A 131 7.94 13.04 -12.99
C MET A 131 7.28 13.95 -11.96
N LEU A 132 6.93 13.43 -10.78
CA LEU A 132 6.30 14.22 -9.71
C LEU A 132 7.24 15.26 -9.08
N LYS A 133 8.56 15.00 -9.05
CA LYS A 133 9.56 15.99 -8.60
C LYS A 133 9.67 17.18 -9.55
N LEU A 134 9.53 16.96 -10.86
CA LEU A 134 9.54 18.04 -11.85
C LEU A 134 8.36 18.99 -11.60
N ASP A 135 7.18 18.45 -11.32
CA ASP A 135 5.98 19.26 -10.97
C ASP A 135 6.16 20.04 -9.67
N LEU A 136 6.86 19.49 -8.68
CA LEU A 136 7.15 20.17 -7.41
C LEU A 136 8.19 21.29 -7.58
N GLN A 137 9.21 21.10 -8.43
CA GLN A 137 10.20 22.15 -8.71
C GLN A 137 9.60 23.32 -9.51
N GLU A 138 8.61 23.06 -10.37
CA GLU A 138 7.82 24.12 -11.02
C GLU A 138 6.86 24.81 -10.03
N ALA A 139 6.35 24.09 -9.03
CA ALA A 139 5.45 24.62 -7.99
C ALA A 139 6.17 25.39 -6.86
N GLU A 140 7.47 25.15 -6.60
CA GLU A 140 8.29 25.87 -5.62
C GLU A 140 8.82 27.24 -6.13
N GLY A 141 8.08 27.87 -7.05
CA GLY A 141 8.24 29.28 -7.36
C GLY A 141 7.80 30.17 -6.17
N ALA A 142 8.68 30.38 -5.19
CA ALA A 142 8.55 31.43 -4.17
C ALA A 142 8.06 32.81 -4.69
N PRO A 143 8.36 33.26 -5.94
CA PRO A 143 7.75 34.49 -6.48
C PRO A 143 6.26 34.38 -6.85
N VAL A 144 5.73 33.19 -7.17
CA VAL A 144 4.33 33.00 -7.56
C VAL A 144 3.42 33.00 -6.33
N SER A 145 3.86 32.41 -5.22
CA SER A 145 3.11 32.45 -3.95
C SER A 145 3.01 33.87 -3.39
N ALA A 146 4.10 34.65 -3.45
CA ALA A 146 4.11 36.06 -3.03
C ALA A 146 3.19 36.94 -3.88
N LYS A 147 3.21 36.77 -5.21
CA LYS A 147 2.28 37.49 -6.11
C LYS A 147 0.83 37.13 -5.86
N ARG A 148 0.53 35.84 -5.65
CA ARG A 148 -0.82 35.36 -5.33
C ARG A 148 -1.31 35.91 -3.98
N GLN A 149 -0.42 35.98 -3.00
CA GLN A 149 -0.73 36.55 -1.69
C GLN A 149 -1.03 38.06 -1.80
N ALA A 150 -0.20 38.81 -2.51
CA ALA A 150 -0.43 40.24 -2.76
C ALA A 150 -1.78 40.49 -3.45
N GLN A 151 -2.13 39.69 -4.45
CA GLN A 151 -3.41 39.79 -5.15
C GLN A 151 -4.61 39.48 -4.22
N ARG A 152 -4.47 38.50 -3.31
CA ARG A 152 -5.51 38.21 -2.30
C ARG A 152 -5.70 39.36 -1.33
N ASP A 153 -4.61 40.00 -0.91
CA ASP A 153 -4.67 41.15 0.00
C ASP A 153 -5.29 42.36 -0.68
N GLU A 154 -5.02 42.60 -1.97
CA GLU A 154 -5.67 43.64 -2.76
C GLU A 154 -7.17 43.38 -2.91
N ASN A 155 -7.57 42.17 -3.29
CA ASN A 155 -8.98 41.80 -3.41
C ASN A 155 -9.72 41.95 -2.07
N ARG A 156 -9.09 41.57 -0.97
CA ARG A 156 -9.64 41.76 0.38
C ARG A 156 -9.84 43.24 0.69
N LYS A 157 -8.85 44.10 0.41
CA LYS A 157 -8.94 45.54 0.63
C LYS A 157 -10.07 46.17 -0.19
N GLN A 158 -10.20 45.80 -1.46
CA GLN A 158 -11.26 46.30 -2.34
C GLN A 158 -12.64 45.89 -1.82
N HIS A 159 -12.80 44.63 -1.40
CA HIS A 159 -14.06 44.17 -0.84
C HIS A 159 -14.41 44.90 0.47
N GLU A 160 -13.44 45.10 1.36
CA GLU A 160 -13.63 45.85 2.61
C GLU A 160 -14.02 47.31 2.34
N GLN A 161 -13.42 47.96 1.33
CA GLN A 161 -13.79 49.32 0.91
C GLN A 161 -15.22 49.38 0.40
N PHE A 162 -15.62 48.44 -0.47
CA PHE A 162 -17.00 48.37 -0.96
C PHE A 162 -18.03 48.24 0.18
N LEU A 163 -17.76 47.37 1.17
CA LEU A 163 -18.63 47.23 2.34
C LEU A 163 -18.69 48.49 3.20
N ARG A 164 -17.56 49.20 3.35
CA ARG A 164 -17.54 50.50 4.05
C ARG A 164 -18.39 51.54 3.34
N ASP A 165 -18.31 51.60 2.01
CA ASP A 165 -19.10 52.53 1.22
C ASP A 165 -20.60 52.22 1.28
N GLN A 166 -20.98 50.93 1.27
CA GLN A 166 -22.37 50.54 1.49
C GLN A 166 -22.89 50.99 2.86
N ARG A 167 -22.12 50.73 3.94
CA ARG A 167 -22.48 51.18 5.29
C ARG A 167 -22.58 52.70 5.36
N ARG A 168 -21.65 53.43 4.73
CA ARG A 168 -21.67 54.88 4.65
C ARG A 168 -22.93 55.39 3.95
N LYS A 169 -23.32 54.80 2.81
CA LYS A 169 -24.55 55.15 2.10
C LYS A 169 -25.79 54.93 2.97
N GLN A 170 -25.84 53.82 3.71
CA GLN A 170 -26.93 53.53 4.64
C GLN A 170 -26.98 54.56 5.79
N LEU A 171 -25.84 54.95 6.34
CA LEU A 171 -25.77 56.00 7.38
C LEU A 171 -26.23 57.36 6.85
N ILE A 172 -25.85 57.72 5.62
CA ILE A 172 -26.33 58.95 4.98
C ILE A 172 -27.85 58.90 4.79
N LYS A 173 -28.39 57.75 4.35
CA LYS A 173 -29.84 57.53 4.24
C LYS A 173 -30.53 57.70 5.60
N LEU A 174 -29.98 57.10 6.66
CA LEU A 174 -30.49 57.24 8.02
C LEU A 174 -30.46 58.69 8.49
N TYR A 175 -29.36 59.40 8.23
CA TYR A 175 -29.23 60.83 8.56
C TYR A 175 -30.28 61.67 7.84
N SER A 176 -30.53 61.43 6.54
CA SER A 176 -31.61 62.12 5.81
C SER A 176 -33.00 61.78 6.35
N SER A 177 -33.22 60.57 6.88
CA SER A 177 -34.48 60.19 7.52
C SER A 177 -34.59 60.64 8.97
N ALA A 178 -33.50 61.11 9.60
CA ALA A 178 -33.48 61.46 11.00
C ALA A 178 -34.35 62.70 11.31
N GLU A 179 -34.60 63.54 10.30
CA GLU A 179 -35.54 64.66 10.40
C GLU A 179 -36.99 64.17 10.69
N ASN A 180 -37.32 62.94 10.29
CA ASN A 180 -38.61 62.32 10.55
C ASN A 180 -38.68 61.58 11.90
N PHE A 181 -37.60 61.56 12.69
CA PHE A 181 -37.63 60.92 14.00
C PHE A 181 -38.53 61.69 14.96
N VAL A 182 -39.25 60.94 15.79
CA VAL A 182 -40.14 61.52 16.80
C VAL A 182 -39.28 62.10 17.93
N THR A 183 -39.38 63.41 18.11
CA THR A 183 -38.87 64.18 19.22
C THR A 183 -40.03 64.63 20.10
N LEU A 184 -39.75 65.12 21.31
CA LEU A 184 -40.79 65.63 22.21
C LEU A 184 -41.58 66.79 21.59
N ASP A 185 -40.95 67.57 20.72
CA ASP A 185 -41.54 68.76 20.11
C ASP A 185 -42.44 68.45 18.90
N ASN A 186 -42.25 67.31 18.23
CA ASN A 186 -43.00 66.92 17.03
C ASN A 186 -43.97 65.73 17.25
N LEU A 187 -44.09 65.26 18.49
CA LEU A 187 -44.83 64.05 18.86
C LEU A 187 -46.33 64.17 18.55
N ASP A 188 -46.97 65.26 18.95
CA ASP A 188 -48.41 65.45 18.75
C ASP A 188 -48.78 65.51 17.27
N VAL A 189 -47.98 66.22 16.46
CA VAL A 189 -48.15 66.32 15.00
C VAL A 189 -48.00 64.93 14.35
N LYS A 190 -47.04 64.13 14.79
CA LYS A 190 -46.84 62.76 14.27
C LYS A 190 -47.95 61.80 14.69
N ILE A 191 -48.55 61.97 15.87
CA ILE A 191 -49.73 61.20 16.30
C ILE A 191 -50.92 61.55 15.41
N GLU A 192 -51.19 62.82 15.16
CA GLU A 192 -52.27 63.24 14.27
C GLU A 192 -52.05 62.74 12.83
N GLU A 193 -50.83 62.85 12.29
CA GLU A 193 -50.46 62.29 10.99
C GLU A 193 -50.70 60.78 10.93
N ALA A 194 -50.31 60.03 11.97
CA ALA A 194 -50.50 58.57 12.03
C ALA A 194 -51.96 58.16 12.18
N LEU A 195 -52.80 58.97 12.84
CA LEU A 195 -54.24 58.73 12.94
C LEU A 195 -54.97 59.05 11.62
N ASN A 196 -54.49 60.06 10.89
CA ASN A 196 -55.05 60.49 9.61
C ASN A 196 -54.58 59.60 8.44
N THR A 197 -53.32 59.18 8.44
CA THR A 197 -52.78 58.23 7.48
C THR A 197 -53.07 56.83 7.99
N LYS A 198 -54.18 56.20 7.56
CA LYS A 198 -54.37 54.76 7.80
C LYS A 198 -53.17 54.01 7.21
N PRO A 199 -52.23 53.46 8.00
CA PRO A 199 -51.24 52.58 7.44
C PRO A 199 -51.99 51.27 7.26
N HIS A 200 -52.55 51.04 6.08
CA HIS A 200 -52.79 49.68 5.66
C HIS A 200 -51.44 49.17 5.17
N PRO A 201 -50.66 48.41 5.97
CA PRO A 201 -49.70 47.53 5.36
C PRO A 201 -50.49 46.67 4.37
N SER A 202 -50.16 46.80 3.10
CA SER A 202 -50.63 45.89 2.06
C SER A 202 -50.02 44.54 2.39
N TYR A 203 -50.64 43.80 3.32
CA TYR A 203 -50.38 42.39 3.47
C TYR A 203 -50.89 41.76 2.17
N HIS A 204 -49.99 41.45 1.25
CA HIS A 204 -50.35 40.65 0.07
C HIS A 204 -50.96 39.35 0.58
N THR A 205 -52.27 39.21 0.35
CA THR A 205 -53.04 38.09 0.92
C THR A 205 -52.82 36.80 0.13
N SER A 206 -52.35 36.93 -1.12
CA SER A 206 -52.11 35.83 -2.03
C SER A 206 -50.73 35.91 -2.69
N LEU A 207 -50.19 34.75 -3.05
CA LEU A 207 -48.93 34.62 -3.80
C LEU A 207 -49.01 35.31 -5.18
N GLU A 208 -50.20 35.37 -5.79
CA GLU A 208 -50.42 35.99 -7.10
C GLU A 208 -50.26 37.52 -7.05
N GLU A 209 -50.73 38.17 -5.98
CA GLU A 209 -50.50 39.60 -5.75
C GLU A 209 -49.02 39.92 -5.49
N TYR A 210 -48.31 39.04 -4.79
CA TYR A 210 -46.85 39.15 -4.60
C TYR A 210 -46.11 39.00 -5.93
N ILE A 211 -46.54 38.10 -6.81
CA ILE A 211 -45.93 37.89 -8.12
C ILE A 211 -46.11 39.12 -9.02
N LEU A 212 -47.27 39.79 -8.98
CA LEU A 212 -47.51 41.01 -9.76
C LEU A 212 -46.63 42.20 -9.32
N THR A 213 -46.32 42.32 -8.02
CA THR A 213 -45.41 43.35 -7.49
C THR A 213 -43.93 42.97 -7.57
N SER A 214 -43.62 41.67 -7.62
CA SER A 214 -42.25 41.14 -7.79
C SER A 214 -41.61 41.48 -9.14
N THR A 215 -42.33 42.13 -10.06
CA THR A 215 -41.77 42.61 -11.34
C THR A 215 -40.53 43.50 -11.14
N SER A 216 -40.43 44.22 -10.02
CA SER A 216 -39.22 44.98 -9.66
C SER A 216 -38.05 44.09 -9.19
N GLU A 217 -38.33 43.06 -8.39
CA GLU A 217 -37.33 42.08 -7.95
C GLU A 217 -36.89 41.17 -9.10
N ALA A 218 -37.79 40.80 -10.00
CA ALA A 218 -37.51 40.04 -11.21
C ALA A 218 -36.56 40.80 -12.13
N ALA A 219 -36.77 42.10 -12.32
CA ALA A 219 -35.84 42.97 -13.06
C ALA A 219 -34.47 43.08 -12.35
N GLU A 220 -34.43 43.09 -11.01
CA GLU A 220 -33.17 43.08 -10.28
C GLU A 220 -32.44 41.74 -10.38
N VAL A 221 -33.17 40.62 -10.38
CA VAL A 221 -32.62 39.28 -10.62
C VAL A 221 -32.09 39.13 -12.04
N GLU A 222 -32.75 39.71 -13.05
CA GLU A 222 -32.24 39.77 -14.43
C GLU A 222 -30.94 40.56 -14.51
N ARG A 223 -30.86 41.74 -13.90
CA ARG A 223 -29.61 42.52 -13.84
C ARG A 223 -28.47 41.75 -13.16
N ARG A 224 -28.76 41.03 -12.07
CA ARG A 224 -27.75 40.18 -11.39
C ARG A 224 -27.30 39.02 -12.28
N LYS A 225 -28.21 38.42 -13.07
CA LYS A 225 -27.85 37.38 -14.04
C LYS A 225 -26.98 37.94 -15.17
N GLU A 226 -27.27 39.14 -15.66
CA GLU A 226 -26.45 39.83 -16.66
C GLU A 226 -25.05 40.12 -16.15
N ILE A 227 -24.92 40.66 -14.94
CA ILE A 227 -23.61 40.88 -14.30
C ILE A 227 -22.85 39.56 -14.16
N ILE A 228 -23.51 38.48 -13.74
CA ILE A 228 -22.87 37.17 -13.61
C ILE A 228 -22.39 36.66 -14.98
N LYS A 229 -23.19 36.78 -16.04
CA LYS A 229 -22.80 36.41 -17.40
C LYS A 229 -21.57 37.19 -17.88
N GLU A 230 -21.58 38.51 -17.69
CA GLU A 230 -20.43 39.37 -18.01
C GLU A 230 -19.17 38.96 -17.24
N THR A 231 -19.28 38.72 -15.93
CA THR A 231 -18.12 38.28 -15.13
C THR A 231 -17.61 36.88 -15.49
N MET A 232 -18.49 36.01 -16.01
CA MET A 232 -18.16 34.64 -16.43
C MET A 232 -17.71 34.56 -17.89
N GLY A 233 -17.79 35.65 -18.66
CA GLY A 233 -17.44 35.68 -20.08
C GLY A 233 -18.34 34.83 -20.97
N LEU A 234 -19.60 34.64 -20.58
CA LEU A 234 -20.66 33.96 -21.35
C LEU A 234 -21.58 34.97 -22.02
#